data_AF-A0A1U8KP66-F1
#
_entry.id   AF-A0A1U8KP66-F1
#
_cell.length_a   1.000
_cell.length_b   1.000
_cell.length_c   1.000
_cell.angle_alpha   90.00
_cell.angle_beta   90.00
_cell.angle_gamma   90.00
#
_symmetry.space_group_name_H-M   'P 1'
#
loop_
_entity.id
_entity.type
_entity.pdbx_description
1 polymer ?
#
loop_
_entity_poly.entity_id
_entity_poly.type
_entity_poly.pdbx_seq_one_letter_code
_entity_poly.pdbx_strand_id
1 'polypeptide(L)'
;MEMCGSGPARWPARNMEEFGKNVGKLREDVHASGLLKRIELVVTSPLYRTMQTAFGVFGSTESNEDAGVNHPQIMAVELCRDRMGVRPCDMRRRVCECQALFPSIDFSMMDGEDDSLWNPHVRESEEEMAARMVLFIKWLWTRPEQEIVIVSHGIMLQHILNVLENDCHPTVRTDLCKRFGNCELRSVLIVDKSLKVADSQLCSPRNAAKENVLREEVSV
;
A
#
# COMPACT_ATOMS: atom_id res chain seq x y z
N MET A 1 -21.12 6.21 -19.94
CA MET A 1 -22.00 6.85 -18.93
C MET A 1 -23.27 6.02 -18.93
N GLU A 2 -23.74 5.62 -17.74
CA GLU A 2 -24.77 4.59 -17.45
C GLU A 2 -24.33 3.16 -17.82
N MET A 3 -24.30 2.19 -16.90
CA MET A 3 -25.42 1.70 -16.12
C MET A 3 -24.99 1.39 -14.67
N CYS A 4 -25.52 2.12 -13.69
CA CYS A 4 -25.44 1.72 -12.29
C CYS A 4 -26.88 1.43 -11.83
N GLY A 5 -27.31 0.19 -12.07
CA GLY A 5 -28.59 -0.32 -11.58
C GLY A 5 -28.53 -0.57 -10.08
N SER A 6 -29.60 -0.19 -9.40
CA SER A 6 -29.88 -0.31 -7.96
C SER A 6 -30.05 -1.77 -7.51
N GLY A 7 -28.95 -2.51 -7.52
CA GLY A 7 -28.77 -3.82 -6.87
C GLY A 7 -27.28 -4.02 -6.60
N PRO A 8 -26.83 -5.00 -5.79
CA PRO A 8 -25.41 -5.29 -5.66
C PRO A 8 -24.87 -5.54 -7.07
N ALA A 9 -24.02 -4.65 -7.57
CA ALA A 9 -23.57 -4.65 -8.95
C ALA A 9 -23.01 -6.03 -9.30
N ARG A 10 -23.80 -6.84 -10.02
CA ARG A 10 -23.39 -8.16 -10.45
C ARG A 10 -22.43 -7.93 -11.60
N TRP A 11 -21.13 -7.95 -11.31
CA TRP A 11 -20.09 -7.87 -12.32
C TRP A 11 -20.33 -8.96 -13.38
N PRO A 12 -20.20 -8.65 -14.68
CA PRO A 12 -20.35 -9.63 -15.74
C PRO A 12 -19.43 -10.84 -15.49
N ALA A 13 -19.91 -12.06 -15.74
CA ALA A 13 -19.14 -13.29 -15.49
C ALA A 13 -17.75 -13.28 -16.16
N ARG A 14 -17.65 -12.70 -17.36
CA ARG A 14 -16.37 -12.51 -18.08
C ARG A 14 -15.35 -11.69 -17.29
N ASN A 15 -15.80 -10.65 -16.59
CA ASN A 15 -14.93 -9.81 -15.78
C ASN A 15 -14.45 -10.55 -14.51
N MET A 16 -15.27 -11.47 -13.98
CA MET A 16 -14.85 -12.32 -12.85
C MET A 16 -13.83 -13.38 -13.29
N GLU A 17 -13.97 -13.95 -14.49
CA GLU A 17 -12.99 -14.90 -15.02
C GLU A 17 -11.64 -14.21 -15.29
N GLU A 18 -11.64 -13.04 -15.91
CA GLU A 18 -10.43 -12.25 -16.14
C GLU A 18 -9.79 -11.80 -14.81
N PHE A 19 -10.59 -11.39 -13.84
CA PHE A 19 -10.12 -11.07 -12.50
C PHE A 19 -9.43 -12.28 -11.84
N GLY A 20 -10.07 -13.46 -11.90
CA GLY A 20 -9.50 -14.70 -11.36
C GLY A 20 -8.17 -15.06 -12.02
N LYS A 21 -8.06 -14.91 -13.35
CA LYS A 21 -6.80 -15.12 -14.09
C LYS A 21 -5.70 -14.15 -13.65
N ASN A 22 -6.02 -12.87 -13.48
CA ASN A 22 -5.06 -11.87 -13.03
C ASN A 22 -4.56 -12.14 -11.60
N VAL A 23 -5.46 -12.53 -10.69
CA VAL A 23 -5.12 -12.91 -9.31
C VAL A 23 -4.25 -14.17 -9.28
N GLY A 24 -4.62 -15.20 -10.05
CA GLY A 24 -3.85 -16.45 -10.13
C GLY A 24 -2.44 -16.22 -10.66
N LYS A 25 -2.31 -15.46 -11.76
CA LYS A 25 -1.00 -15.10 -12.31
C LYS A 25 -0.13 -14.34 -11.31
N LEU A 26 -0.70 -13.33 -10.64
CA LEU A 26 0.05 -12.57 -9.63
C LEU A 26 0.49 -13.47 -8.47
N ARG A 27 -0.35 -14.41 -8.02
CA ARG A 27 0.01 -15.41 -7.00
C ARG A 27 1.20 -16.24 -7.47
N GLU A 28 1.17 -16.79 -8.68
CA GLU A 28 2.27 -17.56 -9.26
C GLU A 28 3.57 -16.74 -9.27
N ASP A 29 3.54 -15.49 -9.73
CA ASP A 29 4.70 -14.60 -9.78
C ASP A 29 5.26 -14.30 -8.37
N VAL A 30 4.39 -14.07 -7.38
CA VAL A 30 4.76 -13.82 -5.97
C VAL A 30 5.39 -15.06 -5.32
N HIS A 31 4.86 -16.25 -5.59
CA HIS A 31 5.43 -17.51 -5.09
C HIS A 31 6.76 -17.84 -5.77
N ALA A 32 6.83 -17.73 -7.09
CA ALA A 32 8.02 -18.05 -7.89
C ALA A 32 9.21 -17.12 -7.58
N SER A 33 8.94 -15.84 -7.29
CA SER A 33 9.96 -14.88 -6.88
C SER A 33 10.44 -15.06 -5.43
N GLY A 34 9.76 -15.88 -4.63
CA GLY A 34 10.02 -16.02 -3.20
C GLY A 34 9.60 -14.81 -2.37
N LEU A 35 8.93 -13.82 -2.97
CA LEU A 35 8.51 -12.59 -2.30
C LEU A 35 7.57 -12.89 -1.12
N LEU A 36 6.69 -13.89 -1.25
CA LEU A 36 5.75 -14.27 -0.19
C LEU A 36 6.43 -14.51 1.17
N LYS A 37 7.65 -15.07 1.17
CA LYS A 37 8.39 -15.42 2.39
C LYS A 37 8.99 -14.21 3.11
N ARG A 38 9.09 -13.06 2.44
CA ARG A 38 9.67 -11.84 2.98
C ARG A 38 8.60 -10.86 3.48
N ILE A 39 7.40 -10.93 2.93
CA ILE A 39 6.30 -10.05 3.32
C ILE A 39 5.93 -10.35 4.78
N GLU A 40 5.94 -9.31 5.61
CA GLU A 40 5.60 -9.40 7.03
C GLU A 40 4.14 -9.01 7.27
N LEU A 41 3.61 -8.08 6.45
CA LEU A 41 2.23 -7.60 6.54
C LEU A 41 1.66 -7.30 5.14
N VAL A 42 0.41 -7.71 4.93
CA VAL A 42 -0.41 -7.26 3.81
C VAL A 42 -1.52 -6.37 4.34
N VAL A 43 -1.51 -5.10 3.94
CA VAL A 43 -2.58 -4.15 4.22
C VAL A 43 -3.54 -4.11 3.03
N THR A 44 -4.83 -4.29 3.26
CA THR A 44 -5.84 -4.25 2.20
C THR A 44 -6.92 -3.22 2.50
N SER A 45 -7.42 -2.57 1.45
CA SER A 45 -8.68 -1.82 1.53
C SER A 45 -9.80 -2.81 1.91
N PRO A 46 -10.71 -2.44 2.82
CA PRO A 46 -11.79 -3.32 3.25
C PRO A 46 -12.89 -3.45 2.17
N LEU A 47 -12.72 -2.85 0.98
CA LEU A 47 -13.65 -3.06 -0.12
C LEU A 47 -13.52 -4.49 -0.68
N TYR A 48 -14.65 -5.10 -1.03
CA TYR A 48 -14.71 -6.51 -1.42
C TYR A 48 -13.67 -6.91 -2.49
N ARG A 49 -13.51 -6.07 -3.52
CA ARG A 49 -12.58 -6.30 -4.64
C ARG A 49 -11.11 -6.40 -4.21
N THR A 50 -10.68 -5.58 -3.25
CA THR A 50 -9.29 -5.57 -2.76
C THR A 50 -9.04 -6.70 -1.79
N MET A 51 -10.02 -7.06 -0.96
CA MET A 51 -9.94 -8.24 -0.11
C MET A 51 -9.86 -9.53 -0.93
N GLN A 52 -10.61 -9.65 -2.03
CA GLN A 52 -10.48 -10.80 -2.94
C GLN A 52 -9.07 -10.93 -3.52
N THR A 53 -8.45 -9.82 -3.94
CA THR A 53 -7.06 -9.84 -4.42
C THR A 53 -6.09 -10.19 -3.29
N ALA A 54 -6.20 -9.54 -2.13
CA ALA A 54 -5.30 -9.79 -1.00
C ALA A 54 -5.36 -11.24 -0.53
N PHE A 55 -6.57 -11.76 -0.34
CA PHE A 55 -6.80 -13.14 0.06
C PHE A 55 -6.36 -14.13 -1.02
N GLY A 56 -6.71 -13.89 -2.29
CA GLY A 56 -6.35 -14.79 -3.39
C GLY A 56 -4.85 -14.87 -3.67
N VAL A 57 -4.12 -13.76 -3.53
CA VAL A 57 -2.67 -13.71 -3.81
C VAL A 57 -1.85 -14.12 -2.60
N PHE A 58 -2.18 -13.60 -1.41
CA PHE A 58 -1.32 -13.73 -0.22
C PHE A 58 -1.90 -14.64 0.86
N GLY A 59 -3.20 -14.93 0.81
CA GLY A 59 -3.86 -15.79 1.77
C GLY A 59 -3.46 -17.25 1.62
N SER A 60 -3.56 -17.97 2.73
CA SER A 60 -3.45 -19.43 2.74
C SER A 60 -4.68 -20.04 2.07
N THR A 61 -4.46 -20.94 1.12
CA THR A 61 -5.51 -21.79 0.58
C THR A 61 -5.47 -23.13 1.32
N GLU A 62 -6.62 -23.77 1.53
CA GLU A 62 -6.68 -25.13 2.10
C GLU A 62 -6.14 -26.21 1.13
N SER A 63 -5.50 -25.82 0.05
CA SER A 63 -4.88 -26.75 -0.88
C SER A 63 -3.57 -27.29 -0.29
N ASN A 64 -3.29 -28.58 -0.53
CA ASN A 64 -2.06 -29.23 -0.08
C ASN A 64 -0.77 -28.58 -0.63
N GLU A 65 -0.88 -27.67 -1.60
CA GLU A 65 0.24 -26.93 -2.19
C GLU A 65 0.83 -25.87 -1.23
N ASP A 66 0.05 -25.38 -0.27
CA ASP A 66 0.49 -24.38 0.72
C ASP A 66 1.02 -25.03 2.03
N ALA A 67 1.12 -26.36 2.10
CA ALA A 67 1.55 -27.06 3.31
C ALA A 67 2.99 -26.67 3.71
N GLY A 68 3.11 -25.90 4.81
CA GLY A 68 4.38 -25.41 5.33
C GLY A 68 4.84 -24.04 4.81
N VAL A 69 4.00 -23.34 4.04
CA VAL A 69 4.23 -21.94 3.64
C VAL A 69 3.74 -21.02 4.75
N ASN A 70 4.63 -20.19 5.31
CA ASN A 70 4.21 -19.10 6.20
C ASN A 70 3.57 -17.99 5.37
N HIS A 71 2.26 -17.83 5.51
CA HIS A 71 1.52 -16.73 4.90
C HIS A 71 1.62 -15.47 5.76
N PRO A 72 1.77 -14.28 5.15
CA PRO A 72 1.79 -13.04 5.90
C PRO A 72 0.44 -12.76 6.56
N GLN A 73 0.45 -12.01 7.66
CA GLN A 73 -0.78 -11.48 8.23
C GLN A 73 -1.42 -10.52 7.22
N ILE A 74 -2.73 -10.64 7.04
CA ILE A 74 -3.51 -9.71 6.20
C ILE A 74 -4.40 -8.88 7.11
N MET A 75 -4.37 -7.55 6.95
CA MET A 75 -5.15 -6.62 7.75
C MET A 75 -5.96 -5.68 6.87
N ALA A 76 -7.25 -5.56 7.14
CA ALA A 76 -8.13 -4.59 6.51
C ALA A 76 -7.99 -3.22 7.19
N VAL A 77 -7.82 -2.16 6.39
CA VAL A 77 -7.62 -0.79 6.92
C VAL A 77 -8.42 0.23 6.11
N GLU A 78 -9.27 1.00 6.79
CA GLU A 78 -10.17 1.99 6.18
C GLU A 78 -9.42 3.10 5.41
N LEU A 79 -8.22 3.46 5.86
CA LEU A 79 -7.43 4.56 5.29
C LEU A 79 -7.05 4.34 3.82
N CYS A 80 -6.91 3.10 3.35
CA CYS A 80 -6.48 2.80 1.97
C CYS A 80 -7.64 2.44 1.03
N ARG A 81 -8.89 2.76 1.39
CA ARG A 81 -10.05 2.66 0.48
C ARG A 81 -9.88 3.47 -0.80
N ASP A 82 -10.65 3.14 -1.82
CA ASP A 82 -10.86 3.99 -3.00
C ASP A 82 -11.47 5.33 -2.57
N ARG A 83 -11.66 6.24 -3.53
CA ARG A 83 -12.36 7.49 -3.25
C ARG A 83 -13.79 7.19 -2.78
N MET A 84 -14.20 7.77 -1.65
CA MET A 84 -15.41 7.41 -0.91
C MET A 84 -16.68 8.13 -1.38
N GLY A 85 -17.84 7.53 -1.08
CA GLY A 85 -19.17 8.11 -1.27
C GLY A 85 -19.80 7.96 -2.66
N VAL A 86 -21.05 8.41 -2.84
CA VAL A 86 -21.94 8.40 -4.02
C VAL A 86 -22.14 7.06 -4.72
N ARG A 87 -21.06 6.38 -5.12
CA ARG A 87 -21.09 5.15 -5.90
C ARG A 87 -21.28 3.95 -4.97
N PRO A 88 -22.28 3.08 -5.20
CA PRO A 88 -22.49 1.88 -4.38
C PRO A 88 -21.30 0.91 -4.39
N CYS A 89 -20.45 0.91 -5.42
CA CYS A 89 -19.25 0.07 -5.47
C CYS A 89 -18.15 0.51 -4.50
N ASP A 90 -18.26 1.72 -3.94
CA ASP A 90 -17.34 2.26 -2.94
C ASP A 90 -17.87 2.08 -1.50
N MET A 91 -19.03 1.43 -1.35
CA MET A 91 -19.58 1.00 -0.07
C MET A 91 -19.01 -0.37 0.31
N ARG A 92 -18.48 -0.47 1.53
CA ARG A 92 -18.02 -1.70 2.16
C ARG A 92 -19.23 -2.56 2.54
N ARG A 93 -19.05 -3.88 2.48
CA ARG A 93 -20.01 -4.83 3.08
C ARG A 93 -19.85 -4.84 4.59
N ARG A 94 -20.82 -5.40 5.31
CA ARG A 94 -20.72 -5.58 6.75
C ARG A 94 -19.48 -6.39 7.15
N VAL A 95 -18.85 -6.03 8.28
CA VAL A 95 -17.60 -6.68 8.72
C VAL A 95 -17.79 -8.18 8.90
N CYS A 96 -18.90 -8.62 9.51
CA CYS A 96 -19.18 -10.04 9.71
C CYS A 96 -19.27 -10.83 8.39
N GLU A 97 -19.82 -10.21 7.32
CA GLU A 97 -19.90 -10.83 5.99
C GLU A 97 -18.52 -10.94 5.35
N CYS A 98 -17.67 -9.92 5.52
CA CYS A 98 -16.30 -9.93 5.03
C CYS A 98 -15.46 -10.98 5.77
N GLN A 99 -15.57 -11.08 7.09
CA GLN A 99 -14.90 -12.08 7.91
C GLN A 99 -15.29 -13.51 7.51
N ALA A 100 -16.58 -13.75 7.27
CA ALA A 100 -17.06 -15.07 6.84
C ALA A 100 -16.49 -15.48 5.48
N LEU A 101 -16.26 -14.53 4.57
CA LEU A 101 -15.70 -14.77 3.24
C LEU A 101 -14.17 -14.81 3.21
N PHE A 102 -13.52 -14.09 4.13
CA PHE A 102 -12.07 -13.91 4.19
C PHE A 102 -11.56 -14.12 5.63
N PRO A 103 -11.59 -15.36 6.15
CA PRO A 103 -11.35 -15.64 7.56
C PRO A 103 -9.91 -15.35 8.03
N SER A 104 -8.95 -15.23 7.09
CA SER A 104 -7.55 -14.90 7.40
C SER A 104 -7.26 -13.40 7.43
N ILE A 105 -8.24 -12.55 7.10
CA ILE A 105 -8.09 -11.09 7.17
C ILE A 105 -8.45 -10.63 8.57
N ASP A 106 -7.55 -9.88 9.20
CA ASP A 106 -7.76 -9.17 10.45
C ASP A 106 -8.56 -7.88 10.20
N PHE A 107 -9.70 -7.76 10.90
CA PHE A 107 -10.60 -6.60 10.85
C PHE A 107 -10.60 -5.81 12.17
N SER A 108 -9.63 -6.03 13.06
CA SER A 108 -9.53 -5.35 14.36
C SER A 108 -9.47 -3.83 14.28
N MET A 109 -9.08 -3.28 13.12
CA MET A 109 -8.97 -1.83 12.85
C MET A 109 -10.24 -1.22 12.23
N MET A 110 -11.32 -1.97 12.05
CA MET A 110 -12.59 -1.43 11.50
C MET A 110 -13.28 -0.51 12.52
N ASP A 111 -13.92 0.55 12.02
CA ASP A 111 -14.60 1.57 12.82
C ASP A 111 -16.02 1.17 13.26
N GLY A 112 -16.58 0.11 12.67
CA GLY A 112 -17.89 -0.43 13.00
C GLY A 112 -18.33 -1.58 12.09
N GLU A 113 -19.46 -2.19 12.40
CA GLU A 113 -20.02 -3.30 11.63
C GLU A 113 -20.45 -2.83 10.22
N ASP A 114 -21.26 -1.77 10.18
CA ASP A 114 -21.74 -1.13 8.95
C ASP A 114 -20.78 -0.05 8.47
N ASP A 115 -20.94 0.37 7.20
CA ASP A 115 -20.07 1.35 6.57
C ASP A 115 -20.48 2.80 6.88
N SER A 116 -19.99 3.33 8.00
CA SER A 116 -20.21 4.73 8.42
C SER A 116 -19.55 5.77 7.52
N LEU A 117 -18.49 5.39 6.78
CA LEU A 117 -17.71 6.31 5.96
C LEU A 117 -18.32 6.53 4.57
N TRP A 118 -19.20 5.65 4.12
CA TRP A 118 -19.86 5.81 2.83
C TRP A 118 -21.08 6.71 2.92
N ASN A 119 -21.12 7.73 2.06
CA ASN A 119 -22.22 8.67 1.97
C ASN A 119 -22.85 8.62 0.57
N PRO A 120 -24.16 8.36 0.41
CA PRO A 120 -24.81 8.29 -0.91
C PRO A 120 -24.89 9.63 -1.65
N HIS A 121 -24.73 10.75 -0.95
CA HIS A 121 -24.96 12.10 -1.48
C HIS A 121 -23.68 12.93 -1.62
N VAL A 122 -22.65 12.60 -0.86
CA VAL A 122 -21.39 13.36 -0.83
C VAL A 122 -20.27 12.47 -1.34
N ARG A 123 -19.59 12.94 -2.38
CA ARG A 123 -18.36 12.33 -2.87
C ARG A 123 -17.20 12.97 -2.14
N GLU A 124 -16.29 12.15 -1.61
CA GLU A 124 -15.04 12.63 -1.03
C GLU A 124 -14.32 13.55 -2.04
N SER A 125 -13.88 14.71 -1.58
CA SER A 125 -13.09 15.65 -2.38
C SER A 125 -11.67 15.16 -2.61
N GLU A 126 -10.95 15.78 -3.54
CA GLU A 126 -9.54 15.42 -3.78
C GLU A 126 -8.66 15.84 -2.59
N GLU A 127 -9.02 16.94 -1.92
CA GLU A 127 -8.37 17.45 -0.72
C GLU A 127 -8.53 16.51 0.48
N GLU A 128 -9.75 16.02 0.73
CA GLU A 128 -10.02 15.01 1.77
C GLU A 128 -9.29 13.70 1.49
N MET A 129 -9.30 13.25 0.23
CA MET A 129 -8.56 12.06 -0.19
C MET A 129 -7.04 12.23 0.02
N ALA A 130 -6.48 13.38 -0.36
CA ALA A 130 -5.06 13.68 -0.14
C ALA A 130 -4.71 13.73 1.36
N ALA A 131 -5.55 14.36 2.18
CA ALA A 131 -5.39 14.38 3.63
C ALA A 131 -5.42 12.96 4.23
N ARG A 132 -6.36 12.13 3.77
CA ARG A 132 -6.44 10.71 4.16
C ARG A 132 -5.21 9.92 3.74
N MET A 133 -4.62 10.21 2.57
CA MET A 133 -3.36 9.57 2.16
C MET A 133 -2.17 9.95 3.03
N VAL A 134 -2.10 11.21 3.48
CA VAL A 134 -1.08 11.62 4.46
C VAL A 134 -1.27 10.87 5.77
N LEU A 135 -2.51 10.69 6.24
CA LEU A 135 -2.81 9.89 7.43
C LEU A 135 -2.42 8.42 7.24
N PHE A 136 -2.69 7.85 6.07
CA PHE A 136 -2.31 6.48 5.74
C PHE A 136 -0.79 6.29 5.77
N ILE A 137 -0.03 7.18 5.13
CA ILE A 137 1.44 7.14 5.17
C ILE A 137 1.95 7.30 6.61
N LYS A 138 1.42 8.25 7.38
CA LYS A 138 1.79 8.41 8.80
C LYS A 138 1.54 7.15 9.61
N TRP A 139 0.40 6.49 9.40
CA TRP A 139 0.09 5.22 10.05
C TRP A 139 1.06 4.12 9.61
N LEU A 140 1.39 4.01 8.33
CA LEU A 140 2.39 3.06 7.84
C LEU A 140 3.76 3.26 8.51
N TRP A 141 4.18 4.51 8.74
CA TRP A 141 5.43 4.80 9.46
C TRP A 141 5.43 4.37 10.94
N THR A 142 4.27 4.08 11.53
CA THR A 142 4.20 3.56 12.91
C THR A 142 4.32 2.04 12.98
N ARG A 143 4.29 1.36 11.83
CA ARG A 143 4.34 -0.09 11.75
C ARG A 143 5.75 -0.62 12.02
N PRO A 144 5.90 -1.68 12.82
CA PRO A 144 7.21 -2.30 13.04
C PRO A 144 7.69 -3.13 11.84
N GLU A 145 6.79 -3.49 10.91
CA GLU A 145 7.10 -4.35 9.78
C GLU A 145 7.97 -3.64 8.72
N GLN A 146 8.95 -4.36 8.17
CA GLN A 146 9.87 -3.82 7.15
C GLN A 146 9.33 -3.99 5.73
N GLU A 147 8.72 -5.13 5.44
CA GLU A 147 8.19 -5.46 4.13
C GLU A 147 6.66 -5.55 4.17
N ILE A 148 6.02 -4.45 3.76
CA ILE A 148 4.57 -4.30 3.76
C ILE A 148 4.06 -4.24 2.32
N VAL A 149 3.07 -5.07 2.00
CA VAL A 149 2.31 -4.96 0.75
C VAL A 149 1.04 -4.17 0.99
N ILE A 150 0.73 -3.24 0.08
CA ILE A 150 -0.51 -2.46 0.11
C ILE A 150 -1.39 -2.88 -1.07
N VAL A 151 -2.51 -3.53 -0.78
CA VAL A 151 -3.53 -3.91 -1.76
C VAL A 151 -4.66 -2.89 -1.74
N SER A 152 -4.63 -1.98 -2.72
CA SER A 152 -5.58 -0.88 -2.82
C SER A 152 -6.01 -0.66 -4.28
N HIS A 153 -6.48 0.54 -4.59
CA HIS A 153 -7.05 0.92 -5.88
C HIS A 153 -6.01 1.71 -6.67
N GLY A 154 -6.02 1.58 -8.00
CA GLY A 154 -4.96 2.16 -8.82
C GLY A 154 -4.77 3.67 -8.66
N ILE A 155 -5.88 4.42 -8.50
CA ILE A 155 -5.81 5.86 -8.21
C ILE A 155 -5.19 6.13 -6.83
N MET A 156 -5.53 5.30 -5.86
CA MET A 156 -5.05 5.47 -4.49
C MET A 156 -3.56 5.17 -4.36
N LEU A 157 -3.12 4.06 -4.96
CA LEU A 157 -1.70 3.71 -5.03
C LEU A 157 -0.89 4.79 -5.75
N GLN A 158 -1.43 5.39 -6.81
CA GLN A 158 -0.80 6.52 -7.50
C GLN A 158 -0.65 7.74 -6.58
N HIS A 159 -1.69 8.12 -5.83
CA HIS A 159 -1.59 9.23 -4.87
C HIS A 159 -0.60 8.95 -3.75
N ILE A 160 -0.59 7.74 -3.20
CA ILE A 160 0.39 7.31 -2.17
C ILE A 160 1.82 7.51 -2.68
N LEU A 161 2.12 7.05 -3.90
CA LEU A 161 3.44 7.24 -4.51
C LEU A 161 3.76 8.73 -4.71
N ASN A 162 2.81 9.53 -5.19
CA ASN A 162 2.99 10.98 -5.34
C ASN A 162 3.30 11.69 -4.00
N VAL A 163 2.72 11.23 -2.88
CA VAL A 163 3.03 11.79 -1.54
C VAL A 163 4.46 11.45 -1.11
N LEU A 164 4.96 10.26 -1.48
CA LEU A 164 6.30 9.78 -1.13
C LEU A 164 7.41 10.38 -2.02
N GLU A 165 7.05 10.95 -3.16
CA GLU A 165 7.95 11.38 -4.24
C GLU A 165 8.81 12.63 -3.98
N ASN A 166 8.71 13.28 -2.81
CA ASN A 166 9.36 14.59 -2.56
C ASN A 166 10.89 14.63 -2.77
N ASP A 167 11.54 13.48 -2.98
CA ASP A 167 12.99 13.34 -3.13
C ASP A 167 13.47 12.45 -4.31
N CYS A 168 12.58 12.05 -5.22
CA CYS A 168 12.93 11.12 -6.31
C CYS A 168 13.52 11.84 -7.55
N HIS A 169 14.44 11.18 -8.25
CA HIS A 169 14.94 11.66 -9.55
C HIS A 169 13.77 11.80 -10.56
N PRO A 170 13.71 12.85 -11.39
CA PRO A 170 12.57 13.12 -12.29
C PRO A 170 12.17 11.95 -13.20
N THR A 171 13.10 11.10 -13.61
CA THR A 171 12.82 9.91 -14.42
C THR A 171 12.07 8.82 -13.65
N VAL A 172 12.40 8.64 -12.37
CA VAL A 172 11.72 7.68 -11.47
C VAL A 172 10.28 8.12 -11.21
N ARG A 173 10.06 9.44 -11.16
CA ARG A 173 8.74 10.08 -11.01
C ARG A 173 7.77 9.70 -12.13
N THR A 174 8.21 9.78 -13.38
CA THR A 174 7.33 9.52 -14.54
C THR A 174 6.81 8.08 -14.58
N ASP A 175 7.62 7.10 -14.16
CA ASP A 175 7.23 5.70 -14.18
C ASP A 175 6.40 5.30 -12.95
N LEU A 176 6.73 5.80 -11.76
CA LEU A 176 5.96 5.56 -10.54
C LEU A 176 4.55 6.15 -10.61
N CYS A 177 4.42 7.32 -11.23
CA CYS A 177 3.14 8.00 -11.44
C CYS A 177 2.22 7.33 -12.47
N LYS A 178 2.64 6.28 -13.21
CA LYS A 178 1.76 5.62 -14.19
C LYS A 178 0.61 4.92 -13.49
N ARG A 179 -0.58 4.98 -14.09
CA ARG A 179 -1.76 4.26 -13.59
C ARG A 179 -1.45 2.76 -13.47
N PHE A 180 -1.81 2.17 -12.34
CA PHE A 180 -1.70 0.73 -12.12
C PHE A 180 -2.70 -0.04 -12.98
N GLY A 181 -2.23 -1.14 -13.59
CA GLY A 181 -3.05 -2.21 -14.11
C GLY A 181 -3.69 -3.04 -12.98
N ASN A 182 -4.68 -3.84 -13.33
CA ASN A 182 -5.31 -4.76 -12.38
C ASN A 182 -4.30 -5.85 -11.99
N CYS A 183 -4.16 -6.09 -10.68
CA CYS A 183 -3.17 -7.02 -10.12
C CYS A 183 -1.72 -6.72 -10.56
N GLU A 184 -1.41 -5.45 -10.87
CA GLU A 184 -0.03 -5.01 -11.06
C GLU A 184 0.64 -4.83 -9.71
N LEU A 185 1.85 -5.38 -9.56
CA LEU A 185 2.69 -5.22 -8.38
C LEU A 185 3.86 -4.27 -8.69
N ARG A 186 4.05 -3.25 -7.85
CA ARG A 186 5.24 -2.39 -7.85
C ARG A 186 5.91 -2.45 -6.49
N SER A 187 7.24 -2.52 -6.50
CA SER A 187 8.06 -2.46 -5.29
C SER A 187 8.72 -1.10 -5.19
N VAL A 188 8.68 -0.49 -4.01
CA VAL A 188 9.35 0.78 -3.70
C VAL A 188 10.10 0.65 -2.38
N LEU A 189 11.25 1.32 -2.29
CA LEU A 189 12.01 1.43 -1.04
C LEU A 189 11.77 2.83 -0.47
N ILE A 190 11.23 2.87 0.75
CA ILE A 190 11.02 4.12 1.49
C ILE A 190 12.11 4.22 2.55
N VAL A 191 12.81 5.35 2.60
CA VAL A 191 13.94 5.57 3.53
C VAL A 191 13.67 6.80 4.38
N ASP A 192 13.73 6.64 5.70
CA ASP A 192 13.74 7.78 6.60
C ASP A 192 15.09 8.51 6.53
N LYS A 193 15.07 9.74 6.04
CA LYS A 193 16.27 10.58 5.94
C LYS A 193 16.60 11.31 7.24
N SER A 194 15.70 11.33 8.23
CA SER A 194 15.92 12.02 9.50
C SER A 194 17.10 11.43 10.28
N LEU A 195 17.38 10.14 10.08
CA LEU A 195 18.51 9.42 10.71
C LEU A 195 19.89 9.77 10.11
N LYS A 196 19.96 10.36 8.91
CA LYS A 196 21.25 10.67 8.25
C LYS A 196 22.02 11.83 8.89
N VAL A 197 21.41 12.57 9.80
CA VAL A 197 22.09 13.69 10.49
C VAL A 197 22.94 13.20 11.67
N ALA A 198 22.71 12.00 12.20
CA ALA A 198 23.41 11.51 13.39
C ALA A 198 24.78 10.85 13.10
N ASP A 199 24.99 10.25 11.92
CA ASP A 199 26.20 9.45 11.64
C ASP A 199 27.34 10.20 10.93
N SER A 200 27.21 11.51 10.72
CA SER A 200 28.24 12.29 10.00
C SER A 200 29.38 12.86 10.87
N GLN A 201 29.44 12.55 12.17
CA GLN A 201 30.50 13.05 13.07
C GLN A 201 31.55 12.03 13.54
N LEU A 202 31.54 10.78 13.05
CA LEU A 202 32.62 9.83 13.35
C LEU A 202 33.29 9.30 12.09
N CYS A 203 34.08 10.15 11.42
CA CYS A 203 35.35 9.72 10.84
C CYS A 203 36.18 10.92 10.36
N SER A 204 37.22 11.29 11.11
CA SER A 204 38.37 12.00 10.56
C SER A 204 39.62 11.24 10.99
N PRO A 205 40.36 10.59 10.08
CA PRO A 205 41.58 9.90 10.45
C PRO A 205 42.68 10.90 10.77
N ARG A 206 43.26 10.75 11.96
CA ARG A 206 44.57 11.32 12.31
C ARG A 206 45.64 10.74 11.37
N ASN A 207 46.44 11.61 10.76
CA ASN A 207 47.89 11.45 10.77
C ASN A 207 48.60 12.78 10.45
N ALA A 208 49.54 13.11 11.34
CA ALA A 208 50.41 14.26 11.26
C ALA A 208 51.57 14.01 10.29
N ALA A 209 51.93 15.02 9.49
CA ALA A 209 53.33 15.28 9.12
C ALA A 209 53.51 16.66 8.47
N LYS A 210 54.28 17.51 9.18
CA LYS A 210 55.28 18.48 8.71
C LYS A 210 54.82 19.75 7.96
N GLU A 211 54.86 20.85 8.72
CA GLU A 211 55.81 21.97 8.53
C GLU A 211 55.78 22.70 7.16
N ASN A 212 55.14 23.88 7.12
CA ASN A 212 55.88 25.12 6.91
C ASN A 212 55.07 26.39 7.22
N VAL A 213 55.83 27.36 7.74
CA VAL A 213 55.56 28.75 8.11
C VAL A 213 54.89 29.52 6.94
N LEU A 214 53.88 30.36 7.17
CA LEU A 214 54.03 31.80 7.38
C LEU A 214 52.77 32.41 8.03
N ARG A 215 52.99 33.17 9.10
CA ARG A 215 52.11 34.24 9.57
C ARG A 215 52.34 35.47 8.69
N GLU A 216 51.29 36.08 8.20
CA GLU A 216 51.24 37.54 8.03
C GLU A 216 49.90 38.07 8.56
N GLU A 217 49.98 39.30 9.04
CA GLU A 217 49.09 39.94 9.99
C GLU A 217 47.88 40.66 9.33
N VAL A 218 46.78 40.64 10.08
CA VAL A 218 45.78 41.69 10.38
C VAL A 218 45.73 43.00 9.55
N SER A 219 44.47 43.44 9.33
CA SER A 219 43.91 44.82 9.22
C SER A 219 43.21 45.06 7.86
N VAL A 220 41.99 45.59 7.75
CA VAL A 220 41.07 46.36 8.61
C VAL A 220 39.64 45.84 8.41
#